data_AF-A0A9J6H6P8-F1
#
_entry.id   AF-A0A9J6H6P8-F1
#
_cell.length_a   1.000
_cell.length_b   1.000
_cell.length_c   1.000
_cell.angle_alpha   90.00
_cell.angle_beta   90.00
_cell.angle_gamma   90.00
#
_symmetry.space_group_name_H-M   'P 1'
#
loop_
_entity.id
_entity.type
_entity.pdbx_description
1 polymer ?
#
loop_
_entity_poly.entity_id
_entity_poly.type
_entity_poly.pdbx_seq_one_letter_code
_entity_poly.pdbx_strand_id
1 'polypeptide(L)'
;MSFADLRDAVPYLQGTKVSRVQTLNAATNYIQYMRRRNTAHRRDIADIKRENELLGKQIRILEEMKASGGRRSPKAPDGDPADTEGASAQALESGSASKGPADSENSPEGSQKENADPEPTPPDVQ
;
A
#
# COMPACT_ATOMS: atom_id res chain seq x y z
N MET A 1 -23.97 30.32 11.92
CA MET A 1 -23.77 29.03 12.62
C MET A 1 -24.34 29.17 14.02
N SER A 2 -25.37 28.39 14.32
CA SER A 2 -25.99 28.30 15.64
C SER A 2 -25.18 27.37 16.54
N PHE A 3 -25.34 27.53 17.86
CA PHE A 3 -24.78 26.61 18.85
C PHE A 3 -25.38 25.20 18.72
N ALA A 4 -26.64 25.11 18.30
CA ALA A 4 -27.31 23.85 17.98
C ALA A 4 -26.63 23.15 16.80
N ASP A 5 -26.32 23.89 15.72
CA ASP A 5 -25.61 23.34 14.55
C ASP A 5 -24.24 22.76 14.94
N LEU A 6 -23.51 23.42 15.84
CA LEU A 6 -22.22 22.93 16.32
C LEU A 6 -22.36 21.65 17.15
N ARG A 7 -23.36 21.60 18.05
CA ARG A 7 -23.65 20.40 18.83
C ARG A 7 -24.00 19.24 17.91
N ASP A 8 -24.86 19.48 16.92
CA ASP A 8 -25.34 18.44 16.02
C ASP A 8 -24.28 18.01 15.00
N ALA A 9 -23.21 18.79 14.80
CA ALA A 9 -22.04 18.38 14.01
C ALA A 9 -21.11 17.40 14.75
N VAL A 10 -21.26 17.24 16.07
CA VAL A 10 -20.48 16.28 16.86
C VAL A 10 -21.33 15.02 17.06
N PRO A 11 -20.94 13.85 16.49
CA PRO A 11 -21.81 12.68 16.39
C PRO A 11 -22.44 12.22 17.71
N TYR A 12 -21.64 12.19 18.79
CA TYR A 12 -22.10 11.72 20.11
C TYR A 12 -22.85 12.79 20.94
N LEU A 13 -22.98 14.02 20.44
CA LEU A 13 -23.75 15.08 21.08
C LEU A 13 -25.10 15.33 20.41
N GLN A 14 -25.34 14.74 19.24
CA GLN A 14 -26.59 14.86 18.50
C GLN A 14 -27.78 14.47 19.38
N GLY A 15 -28.81 15.34 19.44
CA GLY A 15 -30.03 15.08 20.21
C GLY A 15 -29.88 15.20 21.73
N THR A 16 -28.68 15.47 22.26
CA THR A 16 -28.46 15.64 23.71
C THR A 16 -28.60 17.10 24.15
N LYS A 17 -29.06 17.32 25.39
CA LYS A 17 -29.02 18.65 26.02
C LYS A 17 -27.74 18.78 26.82
N VAL A 18 -26.74 19.42 26.24
CA VAL A 18 -25.44 19.67 26.87
C VAL A 18 -25.20 21.17 27.03
N SER A 19 -24.41 21.52 28.04
CA SER A 19 -24.03 22.92 28.26
C SER A 19 -23.15 23.45 27.12
N ARG A 20 -23.05 24.78 27.04
CA ARG A 20 -22.19 25.42 26.03
C ARG A 20 -20.73 25.01 26.20
N VAL A 21 -20.24 24.99 27.43
CA VAL A 21 -18.84 24.60 27.70
C VAL A 21 -18.59 23.14 27.29
N GLN A 22 -19.51 22.23 27.59
CA GLN A 22 -19.39 20.82 27.18
C GLN A 22 -19.36 20.65 25.66
N THR A 23 -20.22 21.37 24.93
CA THR A 23 -20.22 21.33 23.46
C THR A 23 -18.92 21.86 22.87
N LEU A 24 -18.35 22.94 23.45
CA LEU A 24 -17.05 23.47 23.01
C LEU A 24 -15.91 22.48 23.27
N ASN A 25 -15.88 21.84 24.44
CA ASN A 25 -14.89 20.82 24.78
C ASN A 25 -14.98 19.61 23.84
N ALA A 26 -16.19 19.11 23.62
CA ALA A 26 -16.47 17.99 22.74
C ALA A 26 -16.11 18.29 21.28
N ALA A 27 -16.48 19.46 20.77
CA ALA A 27 -16.11 19.90 19.42
C ALA A 27 -14.58 20.01 19.27
N THR A 28 -13.90 20.56 20.28
CA THR A 28 -12.43 20.66 20.29
C THR A 28 -11.79 19.27 20.22
N ASN A 29 -12.26 18.34 21.05
CA ASN A 29 -11.78 16.95 21.06
C ASN A 29 -12.07 16.25 19.72
N TYR A 30 -13.26 16.43 19.16
CA TYR A 30 -13.67 15.82 17.90
C TYR A 30 -12.84 16.34 16.71
N ILE A 31 -12.53 17.64 16.67
CA ILE A 31 -11.63 18.21 15.67
C ILE A 31 -10.23 17.59 15.76
N GLN A 32 -9.68 17.46 16.97
CA GLN A 32 -8.36 16.85 17.14
C GLN A 32 -8.35 15.37 16.73
N TYR A 33 -9.38 14.62 17.12
CA TYR A 33 -9.58 13.24 16.72
C TYR A 33 -9.65 13.09 15.20
N MET A 34 -10.48 13.89 14.53
CA MET A 34 -10.64 13.85 13.07
C MET A 34 -9.35 14.26 12.35
N ARG A 35 -8.54 15.19 12.89
CA ARG A 35 -7.22 15.51 12.33
C ARG A 35 -6.28 14.31 12.34
N ARG A 36 -6.20 13.59 13.47
CA ARG A 36 -5.38 12.38 13.60
C ARG A 36 -5.87 11.28 12.65
N ARG A 37 -7.18 11.02 12.62
CA ARG A 37 -7.79 10.03 11.71
C ARG A 37 -7.58 10.36 10.23
N ASN A 38 -7.77 11.60 9.82
CA ASN A 38 -7.53 12.02 8.44
C ASN A 38 -6.07 11.83 8.04
N THR A 39 -5.13 12.00 8.98
CA THR A 39 -3.70 11.76 8.72
C THR A 39 -3.42 10.28 8.50
N ALA A 40 -4.00 9.41 9.34
CA ALA A 40 -3.92 7.95 9.15
C ALA A 40 -4.52 7.52 7.81
N HIS A 41 -5.75 7.94 7.50
CA HIS A 41 -6.40 7.62 6.22
C HIS A 41 -5.62 8.13 5.01
N ARG A 42 -4.98 9.31 5.09
CA ARG A 42 -4.10 9.80 4.02
C ARG A 42 -2.89 8.89 3.80
N ARG A 43 -2.33 8.32 4.86
CA ARG A 43 -1.25 7.33 4.77
C ARG A 43 -1.75 6.05 4.12
N ASP A 44 -2.88 5.51 4.60
CA ASP A 44 -3.48 4.29 4.05
C ASP A 44 -3.75 4.43 2.54
N ILE A 45 -4.32 5.56 2.13
CA ILE A 45 -4.56 5.86 0.70
C ILE A 45 -3.25 5.88 -0.09
N ALA A 46 -2.18 6.46 0.46
CA ALA A 46 -0.90 6.53 -0.23
C ALA A 46 -0.28 5.13 -0.39
N ASP A 47 -0.37 4.30 0.65
CA ASP A 47 0.16 2.93 0.65
C ASP A 47 -0.61 2.05 -0.36
N ILE A 48 -1.94 2.11 -0.35
CA ILE A 48 -2.80 1.39 -1.31
C ILE A 48 -2.52 1.84 -2.75
N LYS A 49 -2.33 3.15 -2.99
CA LYS A 49 -2.00 3.65 -4.33
C LYS A 49 -0.66 3.10 -4.84
N ARG A 50 0.35 3.04 -3.97
CA ARG A 50 1.66 2.48 -4.31
C ARG A 50 1.57 1.00 -4.66
N GLU A 51 0.83 0.24 -3.86
CA GLU A 51 0.59 -1.18 -4.11
C GLU A 51 -0.14 -1.40 -5.44
N ASN A 52 -1.22 -0.68 -5.68
CA ASN A 52 -1.96 -0.75 -6.95
C ASN A 52 -1.10 -0.39 -8.16
N GLU A 53 -0.19 0.57 -8.03
CA GLU A 53 0.75 0.91 -9.11
C GLU A 53 1.70 -0.26 -9.41
N LEU A 54 2.23 -0.92 -8.37
CA LEU A 54 3.11 -2.08 -8.53
C LEU A 54 2.38 -3.26 -9.18
N LEU A 55 1.18 -3.58 -8.68
CA LEU A 55 0.33 -4.63 -9.24
C LEU A 55 -0.04 -4.32 -10.69
N GLY A 56 -0.39 -3.07 -11.01
CA GLY A 56 -0.67 -2.63 -12.37
C GLY A 56 0.51 -2.83 -13.32
N LYS A 57 1.74 -2.53 -12.86
CA LYS A 57 2.96 -2.82 -13.64
C LYS A 57 3.15 -4.31 -13.90
N GLN A 58 2.94 -5.14 -12.89
CA GLN A 58 3.06 -6.59 -13.02
C GLN A 58 2.04 -7.15 -14.02
N ILE A 59 0.78 -6.71 -13.92
CA ILE A 59 -0.29 -7.10 -14.85
C ILE A 59 0.11 -6.76 -16.30
N ARG A 60 0.58 -5.53 -16.53
CA ARG A 60 1.01 -5.10 -17.88
C ARG A 60 2.13 -5.97 -18.44
N ILE A 61 3.15 -6.30 -17.65
CA ILE A 61 4.25 -7.18 -18.08
C ILE A 61 3.71 -8.56 -18.47
N LEU A 62 2.83 -9.12 -17.65
CA LEU A 62 2.22 -10.43 -17.92
C LEU A 62 1.35 -10.41 -19.18
N GLU A 63 0.61 -9.33 -19.42
CA GLU A 63 -0.16 -9.11 -20.64
C GLU A 63 0.73 -9.02 -21.88
N GLU A 64 1.86 -8.31 -21.81
CA GLU A 64 2.86 -8.22 -22.87
C GLU A 64 3.53 -9.58 -23.16
N MET A 65 3.86 -10.36 -22.12
CA MET A 65 4.39 -11.72 -22.24
C MET A 65 3.38 -12.67 -22.89
N LYS A 66 2.11 -12.60 -22.47
CA LYS A 66 1.05 -13.42 -23.07
C LYS A 66 0.78 -13.04 -24.53
N ALA A 67 0.80 -11.75 -24.86
CA ALA A 67 0.63 -11.26 -26.22
C ALA A 67 1.81 -11.66 -27.13
N SER A 68 3.03 -11.67 -26.61
CA SER A 68 4.23 -12.12 -27.33
C SER A 68 4.36 -13.64 -27.44
N GLY A 69 3.71 -14.40 -26.55
CA GLY A 69 3.68 -15.87 -26.54
C GLY A 69 2.89 -16.55 -27.67
N GLY A 70 2.19 -15.79 -28.53
CA GLY A 70 1.44 -16.32 -29.68
C GLY A 70 2.06 -16.07 -31.05
N ARG A 71 3.19 -15.34 -31.14
CA ARG A 71 3.83 -15.01 -32.42
C ARG A 71 5.34 -15.10 -32.30
N ARG A 72 5.84 -16.33 -32.29
CA ARG A 72 7.15 -16.73 -32.84
C ARG A 72 7.20 -18.25 -32.79
N SER A 73 6.54 -18.91 -33.75
CA SER A 73 7.10 -20.15 -34.27
C SER A 73 8.31 -19.72 -35.10
N PRO A 74 9.57 -19.92 -34.68
CA PRO A 74 10.64 -19.93 -35.64
C PRO A 74 10.27 -21.03 -36.64
N LYS A 75 9.93 -20.64 -37.86
CA LYS A 75 9.79 -21.56 -38.98
C LYS A 75 11.07 -22.40 -38.99
N ALA A 76 10.91 -23.71 -38.82
CA ALA A 76 12.02 -24.65 -38.95
C ALA A 76 12.71 -24.37 -40.31
N PRO A 77 14.05 -24.27 -40.35
CA PRO A 77 14.74 -24.25 -41.63
C PRO A 77 14.51 -25.61 -42.30
N ASP A 78 13.69 -25.60 -43.35
CA ASP A 78 13.49 -26.72 -44.25
C ASP A 78 14.85 -27.03 -44.95
N GLY A 79 15.46 -28.17 -44.63
CA GLY A 79 16.38 -28.95 -45.47
C GLY A 79 17.75 -28.36 -45.85
N ASP A 80 18.84 -28.89 -45.27
CA ASP A 80 19.88 -29.68 -45.97
C ASP A 80 21.09 -29.95 -45.03
N PRO A 81 21.45 -31.22 -44.73
CA PRO A 81 22.69 -31.53 -44.02
C PRO A 81 23.84 -31.65 -45.02
N ALA A 82 24.66 -30.62 -45.12
CA ALA A 82 25.98 -30.69 -45.75
C ALA A 82 27.04 -30.16 -44.80
N ASP A 83 28.00 -31.02 -44.50
CA ASP A 83 29.08 -30.90 -43.54
C ASP A 83 29.94 -29.64 -43.73
N THR A 84 30.35 -29.00 -42.63
CA THR A 84 31.76 -28.64 -42.44
C THR A 84 32.03 -28.19 -41.00
N GLU A 85 32.93 -28.92 -40.36
CA GLU A 85 33.57 -28.57 -39.10
C GLU A 85 34.20 -27.18 -39.14
N GLY A 86 34.08 -26.44 -38.04
CA GLY A 86 34.65 -25.11 -37.92
C GLY A 86 34.43 -24.57 -36.52
N ALA A 87 35.14 -25.15 -35.55
CA ALA A 87 35.21 -24.69 -34.17
C ALA A 87 35.58 -23.19 -34.10
N SER A 88 34.76 -22.40 -33.42
CA SER A 88 35.17 -21.19 -32.69
C SER A 88 34.06 -20.80 -31.72
N ALA A 89 34.15 -21.35 -30.51
CA ALA A 89 33.35 -20.92 -29.37
C ALA A 89 33.67 -19.45 -29.06
N GLN A 90 32.71 -18.56 -29.26
CA GLN A 90 32.80 -17.19 -28.73
C GLN A 90 32.53 -17.25 -27.23
N ALA A 91 33.60 -17.12 -26.45
CA ALA A 91 33.54 -17.01 -25.00
C ALA A 91 32.86 -15.68 -24.63
N LEU A 92 31.62 -15.80 -24.15
CA LEU A 92 30.94 -14.78 -23.36
C LEU A 92 31.37 -14.98 -21.90
N GLU A 93 32.17 -14.07 -21.34
CA GLU A 93 32.25 -13.94 -19.88
C GLU A 93 32.19 -12.46 -19.50
N SER A 94 30.95 -12.00 -19.37
CA SER A 94 30.60 -10.69 -18.84
C SER A 94 30.71 -10.73 -17.31
N GLY A 95 31.73 -10.07 -16.78
CA GLY A 95 31.62 -9.08 -15.71
C GLY A 95 30.84 -9.41 -14.43
N SER A 96 31.62 -9.46 -13.34
CA SER A 96 31.37 -8.77 -12.06
C SER A 96 30.63 -9.55 -10.96
N ALA A 97 31.41 -10.22 -10.11
CA ALA A 97 30.99 -10.65 -8.77
C ALA A 97 30.97 -9.44 -7.82
N SER A 98 29.79 -8.86 -7.58
CA SER A 98 29.60 -7.91 -6.48
C SER A 98 29.32 -8.68 -5.20
N LYS A 99 30.27 -8.63 -4.26
CA LYS A 99 30.19 -9.24 -2.94
C LYS A 99 29.46 -8.25 -2.02
N GLY A 100 28.20 -8.50 -1.71
CA GLY A 100 27.45 -7.73 -0.72
C GLY A 100 27.94 -8.05 0.70
N PRO A 101 28.07 -7.05 1.60
CA PRO A 101 28.30 -7.31 3.01
C PRO A 101 26.99 -7.81 3.64
N ALA A 102 27.07 -8.96 4.29
CA ALA A 102 26.07 -9.43 5.23
C ALA A 102 26.34 -8.71 6.55
N ASP A 103 25.40 -7.90 7.03
CA ASP A 103 25.37 -7.43 8.40
C ASP A 103 23.95 -7.04 8.82
N SER A 104 23.71 -7.29 10.10
CA SER A 104 22.56 -6.89 10.94
C SER A 104 21.33 -7.80 10.93
N GLU A 105 21.44 -8.80 11.82
CA GLU A 105 20.44 -9.11 12.85
C GLU A 105 19.53 -7.91 13.18
N ASN A 106 18.21 -8.11 13.05
CA ASN A 106 17.27 -7.70 14.08
C ASN A 106 15.95 -8.47 13.92
N SER A 107 15.67 -9.35 14.86
CA SER A 107 14.32 -9.73 15.26
C SER A 107 14.16 -9.12 16.66
N PRO A 108 13.03 -8.47 16.99
CA PRO A 108 11.95 -9.30 17.50
C PRO A 108 10.52 -8.78 17.26
N GLU A 109 9.58 -9.67 17.61
CA GLU A 109 8.26 -9.43 18.19
C GLU A 109 7.07 -8.99 17.32
N GLY A 110 6.14 -9.94 17.17
CA GLY A 110 4.83 -9.81 17.80
C GLY A 110 3.87 -8.82 17.16
N SER A 111 3.21 -9.20 16.07
CA SER A 111 1.96 -8.53 15.67
C SER A 111 0.78 -9.26 16.30
N GLN A 112 0.48 -8.89 17.55
CA GLN A 112 -0.85 -9.10 18.09
C GLN A 112 -1.84 -8.35 17.21
N LYS A 113 -2.77 -9.15 16.68
CA LYS A 113 -3.93 -8.76 15.93
C LYS A 113 -4.92 -8.01 16.85
N GLU A 114 -5.65 -7.08 16.24
CA GLU A 114 -6.82 -6.36 16.79
C GLU A 114 -6.55 -5.44 17.97
N ASN A 115 -6.46 -4.14 17.68
CA ASN A 115 -7.16 -3.13 18.48
C ASN A 115 -7.63 -2.03 17.53
N ALA A 116 -8.90 -2.12 17.10
CA ALA A 116 -9.62 -0.93 16.67
C ALA A 116 -9.66 0.00 17.89
N ASP A 117 -9.13 1.22 17.76
CA ASP A 117 -9.23 2.22 18.82
C ASP A 117 -10.70 2.38 19.21
N PRO A 118 -11.05 2.24 20.49
CA PRO A 118 -12.44 2.36 20.92
C PRO A 118 -12.97 3.74 20.56
N GLU A 119 -14.21 3.75 20.08
CA GLU A 119 -15.00 4.97 19.91
C GLU A 119 -14.92 5.79 21.21
N PRO A 120 -14.71 7.12 21.15
CA PRO A 120 -14.57 7.93 22.35
C PRO A 120 -15.82 7.77 23.22
N THR A 121 -15.67 7.08 24.35
CA THR A 121 -16.73 6.92 25.33
C THR A 121 -17.08 8.27 25.95
N PRO A 122 -18.37 8.58 26.13
CA PRO A 122 -18.80 9.85 26.70
C PRO A 122 -18.29 9.99 28.15
N PRO A 123 -17.98 11.22 28.60
CA PRO A 123 -17.68 11.45 30.01
C PRO A 123 -18.93 11.17 30.87
N ASP A 124 -18.74 10.49 32.00
CA ASP A 124 -19.80 10.27 33.00
C ASP A 124 -20.38 11.62 33.45
N VAL A 125 -21.67 11.80 33.18
CA VAL A 125 -22.44 12.96 33.62
C VAL A 125 -22.92 12.63 35.04
N GLN A 126 -22.23 13.18 36.05
CA GLN A 126 -22.69 13.21 37.45
C GLN A 126 -23.91 14.12 37.61
#